data_AF-A0A2V7X6T2-F1
#
_entry.id   AF-A0A2V7X6T2-F1
#
_cell.length_a   1.000
_cell.length_b   1.000
_cell.length_c   1.000
_cell.angle_alpha   90.00
_cell.angle_beta   90.00
_cell.angle_gamma   90.00
#
_symmetry.space_group_name_H-M   'P 1'
#
loop_
_entity.id
_entity.type
_entity.pdbx_description
1 polymer ?
#
loop_
_entity_poly.entity_id
_entity_poly.type
_entity_poly.pdbx_seq_one_letter_code
_entity_poly.pdbx_strand_id
1 'polypeptide(L)'
;MRARFDASKDRYAFPERRVVTYLLLDLPKLQPRVTVTEAEERAYYDAHQDEFKQAEQVCASHILVKVKSTPEATEGHADADARKLAEAALDQVKAGADFAALAKKMSEDQGSAPGGGSLGCFERGRMVPEFENAAFALT
;
A
#
# COMPACT_ATOMS: atom_id res chain seq x y z
N MET A 1 56.28 38.19 22.45
CA MET A 1 56.04 37.02 21.56
C MET A 1 54.86 36.16 22.00
N ARG A 2 54.77 35.77 23.29
CA ARG A 2 53.70 34.91 23.85
C ARG A 2 52.27 35.48 23.71
N ALA A 3 52.09 36.78 23.92
CA ALA A 3 50.78 37.46 23.84
C ALA A 3 50.13 37.47 22.44
N ARG A 4 50.90 37.37 21.35
CA ARG A 4 50.35 37.28 19.98
C ARG A 4 49.87 35.87 19.63
N PHE A 5 50.44 34.85 20.27
CA PHE A 5 50.07 33.45 20.05
C PHE A 5 48.75 33.12 20.75
N ASP A 6 48.58 33.60 21.99
CA ASP A 6 47.35 33.39 22.76
C ASP A 6 46.13 34.09 22.14
N ALA A 7 46.31 35.27 21.54
CA ALA A 7 45.25 36.05 20.91
C ALA A 7 44.77 35.52 19.54
N SER A 8 45.32 34.40 19.05
CA SER A 8 44.95 33.83 17.74
C SER A 8 44.88 32.31 17.73
N LYS A 9 44.68 31.67 18.91
CA LYS A 9 44.56 30.21 19.07
C LYS A 9 43.57 29.56 18.11
N ASP A 10 42.44 30.22 17.84
CA ASP A 10 41.40 29.71 16.93
C ASP A 10 41.86 29.68 15.46
N ARG A 11 42.85 30.49 15.07
CA ARG A 11 43.46 30.46 13.72
C ARG A 11 44.44 29.31 13.53
N TYR A 12 44.79 28.60 14.60
CA TYR A 12 45.68 27.44 14.59
C TYR A 12 44.96 26.12 14.92
N ALA A 13 43.64 26.15 15.11
CA ALA A 13 42.84 24.94 15.20
C ALA A 13 42.64 24.37 13.78
N PHE A 14 43.35 23.29 13.46
CA PHE A 14 43.10 22.55 12.22
C PHE A 14 41.72 21.90 12.32
N PRO A 15 40.86 21.99 11.29
CA PRO A 15 39.57 21.30 11.30
C PRO A 15 39.79 19.80 11.49
N GLU A 16 38.85 19.13 12.16
CA GLU A 16 38.90 17.69 12.39
C GLU A 16 39.07 16.96 11.04
N ARG A 17 40.20 16.28 10.86
CA ARG A 17 40.48 15.46 9.67
C ARG A 17 40.18 14.01 10.01
N ARG A 18 39.15 13.45 9.38
CA ARG A 18 38.90 12.01 9.42
C ARG A 18 39.44 11.37 8.15
N VAL A 19 40.29 10.36 8.32
CA VAL A 19 40.70 9.47 7.25
C VAL A 19 39.68 8.35 7.22
N VAL A 20 38.90 8.28 6.14
CA VAL A 20 37.97 7.17 5.92
C VAL A 20 38.58 6.25 4.88
N THR A 21 38.86 5.02 5.29
CA THR A 21 39.30 3.95 4.39
C THR A 21 38.07 3.15 3.99
N TYR A 22 37.79 3.10 2.69
CA TYR A 22 36.67 2.32 2.15
C TYR A 22 37.19 1.03 1.53
N LEU A 23 36.49 -0.07 1.77
CA LEU A 23 36.64 -1.30 1.01
C LEU A 23 35.56 -1.32 -0.07
N LEU A 24 35.96 -1.19 -1.34
CA LEU A 24 35.04 -1.34 -2.45
C LEU A 24 34.86 -2.84 -2.74
N LEU A 25 33.68 -3.39 -2.44
CA LEU A 25 33.32 -4.75 -2.82
C LEU A 25 32.97 -4.80 -4.31
N ASP A 26 33.69 -5.63 -5.06
CA ASP A 26 33.43 -5.92 -6.47
C ASP A 26 32.52 -7.15 -6.58
N LEU A 27 31.20 -6.92 -6.50
CA LEU A 27 30.18 -7.98 -6.49
C LEU A 27 30.26 -8.94 -7.70
N PRO A 28 30.46 -8.46 -8.95
CA PRO A 28 30.65 -9.36 -10.10
C PRO A 28 31.83 -10.33 -9.94
N LYS A 29 32.92 -9.93 -9.27
CA LYS A 29 34.07 -10.82 -9.01
C LYS A 29 33.85 -11.79 -7.86
N LEU A 30 32.88 -11.52 -6.99
CA LEU A 30 32.58 -12.32 -5.80
C LEU A 30 31.44 -13.32 -6.03
N GLN A 31 30.44 -12.97 -6.84
CA GLN A 31 29.30 -13.83 -7.17
C GLN A 31 29.68 -15.28 -7.56
N PRO A 32 30.62 -15.53 -8.49
CA PRO A 32 30.95 -16.91 -8.88
C PRO A 32 31.72 -17.71 -7.81
N ARG A 33 32.11 -17.07 -6.69
CA ARG A 33 32.79 -17.71 -5.56
C ARG A 33 31.85 -18.06 -4.41
N VAL A 34 30.59 -17.67 -4.50
CA VAL A 34 29.56 -17.96 -3.50
C VAL A 34 28.69 -19.09 -4.05
N THR A 35 28.69 -20.22 -3.36
CA THR A 35 27.80 -21.34 -3.65
C THR A 35 26.83 -21.45 -2.49
N VAL A 36 25.55 -21.21 -2.74
CA VAL A 36 24.50 -21.42 -1.73
C VAL A 36 24.07 -22.88 -1.83
N THR A 37 24.13 -23.60 -0.72
CA THR A 37 23.71 -25.01 -0.65
C THR A 37 22.23 -25.11 -0.29
N GLU A 38 21.56 -26.20 -0.70
CA GLU A 38 20.16 -26.46 -0.33
C GLU A 38 19.94 -26.47 1.19
N ALA A 39 20.93 -26.92 1.96
CA ALA A 39 20.89 -26.89 3.42
C ALA A 39 20.87 -25.46 3.98
N GLU A 40 21.64 -24.53 3.37
CA GLU A 40 21.63 -23.11 3.73
C GLU A 40 20.34 -22.42 3.30
N GLU A 41 19.82 -22.74 2.11
CA GLU A 41 18.51 -22.24 1.65
C GLU A 41 17.40 -22.67 2.60
N ARG A 42 17.38 -23.96 2.99
CA ARG A 42 16.38 -24.49 3.92
C ARG A 42 16.51 -23.89 5.31
N ALA A 43 17.73 -23.78 5.84
CA ALA A 43 17.96 -23.13 7.13
C ALA A 43 17.53 -21.66 7.12
N TYR A 44 17.76 -20.95 6.01
CA TYR A 44 17.28 -19.58 5.86
C TYR A 44 15.74 -19.52 5.81
N TYR A 45 15.10 -20.37 5.00
CA TYR A 45 13.65 -20.44 4.91
C TYR A 45 13.00 -20.73 6.27
N ASP A 46 13.51 -21.73 7.00
CA ASP A 46 12.98 -22.13 8.30
C ASP A 46 13.17 -21.03 9.35
N ALA A 47 14.26 -20.26 9.28
CA ALA A 47 14.53 -19.13 10.17
C ALA A 47 13.71 -17.87 9.82
N HIS A 48 13.20 -17.75 8.59
CA HIS A 48 12.53 -16.55 8.08
C HIS A 48 11.13 -16.85 7.52
N GLN A 49 10.44 -17.88 8.02
CA GLN A 49 9.13 -18.29 7.51
C GLN A 49 8.11 -17.14 7.43
N ASP A 50 8.20 -16.16 8.33
CA ASP A 50 7.37 -14.95 8.32
C ASP A 50 7.53 -14.11 7.05
N GLU A 51 8.73 -14.06 6.44
CA GLU A 51 8.99 -13.36 5.17
C GLU A 51 8.33 -14.05 3.97
N PHE A 52 7.97 -15.32 4.13
CA PHE A 52 7.37 -16.16 3.09
C PHE A 52 5.88 -16.40 3.30
N LYS A 53 5.28 -15.84 4.36
CA LYS A 53 3.83 -15.88 4.58
C LYS A 53 3.16 -14.96 3.56
N GLN A 54 2.23 -15.49 2.79
CA GLN A 54 1.27 -14.67 2.05
C GLN A 54 0.15 -14.27 3.00
N ALA A 55 -0.03 -12.97 3.17
CA ALA A 55 -1.14 -12.45 3.96
C ALA A 55 -2.47 -12.86 3.31
N GLU A 56 -3.50 -12.99 4.14
CA GLU A 56 -4.86 -13.25 3.66
C GLU A 56 -5.29 -12.13 2.71
N GLN A 57 -5.76 -12.51 1.53
CA GLN A 57 -6.25 -11.59 0.50
C GLN A 57 -7.67 -11.95 0.08
N VAL A 58 -8.47 -10.93 -0.20
CA VAL A 58 -9.80 -11.09 -0.79
C VAL A 58 -9.91 -10.28 -2.06
N CYS A 59 -10.62 -10.82 -3.04
CA CYS A 59 -10.88 -10.15 -4.31
C CYS A 59 -12.35 -9.73 -4.34
N ALA A 60 -12.61 -8.43 -4.49
CA ALA A 60 -13.97 -7.90 -4.43
C ALA A 60 -14.29 -6.98 -5.62
N SER A 61 -15.59 -6.84 -5.88
CA SER A 61 -16.14 -5.82 -6.77
C SER A 61 -17.18 -4.99 -6.01
N HIS A 62 -17.30 -3.70 -6.35
CA HIS A 62 -18.25 -2.81 -5.68
C HIS A 62 -19.00 -1.88 -6.62
N ILE A 63 -20.12 -1.35 -6.13
CA ILE A 63 -20.88 -0.26 -6.76
C ILE A 63 -20.88 0.87 -5.74
N LEU A 64 -20.20 1.98 -6.06
CA LEU A 64 -20.11 3.13 -5.17
C LEU A 64 -21.23 4.12 -5.47
N VAL A 65 -21.95 4.56 -4.43
CA VAL A 65 -22.83 5.74 -4.50
C VAL A 65 -22.29 6.77 -3.52
N LYS A 66 -21.93 7.95 -4.03
CA LYS A 66 -21.35 9.05 -3.27
C LYS A 66 -22.43 9.73 -2.43
N VAL A 67 -22.13 9.90 -1.16
CA VAL A 67 -22.92 10.75 -0.27
C VAL A 67 -22.28 12.12 -0.16
N LYS A 68 -23.13 13.13 0.02
CA LYS A 68 -22.68 14.48 0.38
C LYS A 68 -21.96 14.44 1.72
N SER A 69 -20.74 14.97 1.77
CA SER A 69 -19.97 15.07 3.03
C SER A 69 -20.57 16.11 3.99
N THR A 70 -21.26 17.12 3.48
CA THR A 70 -22.05 18.10 4.26
C THR A 70 -23.34 18.46 3.50
N PRO A 71 -24.38 19.00 4.17
CA PRO A 71 -25.61 19.41 3.49
C PRO A 71 -25.41 20.37 2.31
N GLU A 72 -24.39 21.22 2.39
CA GLU A 72 -24.03 22.24 1.40
C GLU A 72 -23.16 21.70 0.26
N ALA A 73 -22.61 20.48 0.39
CA ALA A 73 -21.77 19.89 -0.63
C ALA A 73 -22.53 19.78 -1.96
N THR A 74 -21.85 20.13 -3.05
CA THR A 74 -22.39 20.06 -4.42
C THR A 74 -22.23 18.68 -5.04
N GLU A 75 -21.27 17.88 -4.55
CA GLU A 75 -21.01 16.53 -5.03
C GLU A 75 -21.64 15.47 -4.12
N GLY A 76 -22.19 14.43 -4.75
CA GLY A 76 -22.87 13.32 -4.07
C GLY A 76 -24.35 13.57 -3.82
N HIS A 77 -25.01 12.53 -3.33
CA HIS A 77 -26.44 12.51 -3.04
C HIS A 77 -26.71 12.77 -1.56
N ALA A 78 -27.91 13.24 -1.23
CA ALA A 78 -28.36 13.20 0.16
C ALA A 78 -28.39 11.74 0.65
N ASP A 79 -28.12 11.51 1.93
CA ASP A 79 -27.99 10.16 2.51
C ASP A 79 -29.17 9.23 2.15
N ALA A 80 -30.40 9.73 2.30
CA ALA A 80 -31.61 8.98 1.98
C ALA A 80 -31.72 8.62 0.49
N ASP A 81 -31.23 9.47 -0.41
CA ASP A 81 -31.28 9.24 -1.85
C ASP A 81 -30.15 8.31 -2.30
N ALA A 82 -28.93 8.49 -1.75
CA ALA A 82 -27.81 7.58 -1.95
C ALA A 82 -28.20 6.15 -1.55
N ARG A 83 -28.85 6.02 -0.39
CA ARG A 83 -29.33 4.75 0.13
C ARG A 83 -30.33 4.09 -0.83
N LYS A 84 -31.32 4.83 -1.33
CA LYS A 84 -32.29 4.30 -2.32
C LYS A 84 -31.60 3.83 -3.60
N LEU A 85 -30.60 4.56 -4.09
CA LEU A 85 -29.83 4.17 -5.28
C LEU A 85 -29.06 2.86 -5.02
N ALA A 86 -28.42 2.74 -3.86
CA ALA A 86 -27.70 1.53 -3.46
C ALA A 86 -28.65 0.33 -3.28
N GLU A 87 -29.80 0.54 -2.63
CA GLU A 87 -30.85 -0.49 -2.45
C GLU A 87 -31.41 -0.95 -3.81
N ALA A 88 -31.66 -0.03 -4.74
CA ALA A 88 -32.12 -0.36 -6.09
C ALA A 88 -31.08 -1.17 -6.89
N ALA A 89 -29.78 -0.90 -6.71
CA ALA A 89 -28.73 -1.73 -7.31
C ALA A 89 -28.70 -3.12 -6.68
N LEU A 90 -28.81 -3.20 -5.35
CA LEU A 90 -28.85 -4.46 -4.60
C LEU A 90 -30.03 -5.35 -5.02
N ASP A 91 -31.22 -4.76 -5.18
CA ASP A 91 -32.41 -5.49 -5.60
C ASP A 91 -32.26 -6.07 -7.02
N GLN A 92 -31.65 -5.32 -7.94
CA GLN A 92 -31.36 -5.82 -9.29
C GLN A 92 -30.35 -6.97 -9.26
N VAL A 93 -29.29 -6.86 -8.45
CA VAL A 93 -28.31 -7.94 -8.26
C VAL A 93 -28.98 -9.18 -7.69
N LYS A 94 -29.84 -9.03 -6.67
CA LYS A 94 -30.60 -10.15 -6.07
C LYS A 94 -31.60 -10.77 -7.04
N ALA A 95 -32.12 -10.00 -7.99
CA ALA A 95 -32.97 -10.49 -9.07
C ALA A 95 -32.17 -11.21 -10.20
N GLY A 96 -30.85 -11.30 -10.09
CA GLY A 96 -29.98 -12.01 -11.03
C GLY A 96 -29.41 -11.15 -12.16
N ALA A 97 -29.47 -9.83 -12.04
CA ALA A 97 -28.79 -8.94 -13.00
C ALA A 97 -27.26 -9.08 -12.90
N ASP A 98 -26.57 -8.89 -14.03
CA ASP A 98 -25.11 -8.92 -14.08
C ASP A 98 -24.49 -7.77 -13.28
N PHE A 99 -23.70 -8.11 -12.26
CA PHE A 99 -23.10 -7.14 -11.36
C PHE A 99 -22.16 -6.18 -12.10
N ALA A 100 -21.34 -6.69 -13.02
CA ALA A 100 -20.36 -5.88 -13.75
C ALA A 100 -21.04 -4.85 -14.67
N ALA A 101 -22.14 -5.23 -15.33
CA ALA A 101 -22.96 -4.33 -16.13
C ALA A 101 -23.63 -3.26 -15.26
N LEU A 102 -24.16 -3.65 -14.09
CA LEU A 102 -24.72 -2.68 -13.14
C LEU A 102 -23.66 -1.73 -12.60
N ALA A 103 -22.47 -2.21 -12.25
CA ALA A 103 -21.37 -1.38 -11.78
C ALA A 103 -20.95 -0.36 -12.85
N LYS A 104 -20.83 -0.76 -14.12
CA LYS A 104 -20.56 0.17 -15.23
C LYS A 104 -21.61 1.26 -15.39
N LYS A 105 -22.87 0.95 -15.07
CA LYS A 105 -24.01 1.84 -15.26
C LYS A 105 -24.28 2.75 -14.05
N MET A 106 -24.09 2.22 -12.85
CA MET A 106 -24.61 2.82 -11.61
C MET A 106 -23.51 3.24 -10.63
N SER A 107 -22.29 2.73 -10.75
CA SER A 107 -21.20 3.09 -9.83
C SER A 107 -20.65 4.47 -10.17
N GLU A 108 -20.49 5.29 -9.15
CA GLU A 108 -19.86 6.61 -9.20
C GLU A 108 -18.34 6.56 -8.92
N ASP A 109 -17.79 5.36 -8.76
CA ASP A 109 -16.35 5.14 -8.72
C ASP A 109 -15.78 5.06 -10.14
N GLN A 110 -15.20 6.17 -10.61
CA GLN A 110 -14.62 6.28 -11.95
C GLN A 110 -13.43 5.32 -12.19
N GLY A 111 -12.77 4.86 -11.12
CA GLY A 111 -11.61 3.97 -11.23
C GLY A 111 -12.00 2.53 -11.56
N SER A 112 -13.02 2.01 -10.88
CA SER A 112 -13.46 0.61 -11.03
C SER A 112 -14.71 0.43 -11.89
N ALA A 113 -15.59 1.43 -12.02
CA ALA A 113 -16.86 1.31 -12.75
C ALA A 113 -16.66 0.80 -14.19
N PRO A 114 -15.71 1.34 -15.00
CA PRO A 114 -15.48 0.82 -16.35
C PRO A 114 -15.01 -0.64 -16.39
N GLY A 115 -14.33 -1.09 -15.32
CA GLY A 115 -13.89 -2.47 -15.09
C GLY A 115 -14.94 -3.36 -14.44
N GLY A 116 -16.21 -2.95 -14.37
CA GLY A 116 -17.27 -3.73 -13.73
C GLY A 116 -17.23 -3.70 -12.20
N GLY A 117 -16.65 -2.64 -11.62
CA GLY A 117 -16.54 -2.46 -10.18
C GLY A 117 -15.41 -3.23 -9.54
N SER A 118 -14.56 -3.92 -10.31
CA SER A 118 -13.46 -4.73 -9.79
C SER A 118 -12.40 -3.88 -9.08
N LEU A 119 -12.06 -4.28 -7.86
CA LEU A 119 -10.99 -3.68 -7.05
C LEU A 119 -9.71 -4.54 -7.04
N GLY A 120 -9.72 -5.69 -7.72
CA GLY A 120 -8.67 -6.69 -7.60
C GLY A 120 -8.64 -7.34 -6.22
N CYS A 121 -7.53 -8.01 -5.92
CA CYS A 121 -7.30 -8.65 -4.62
C CYS A 121 -6.51 -7.74 -3.70
N PHE A 122 -6.90 -7.67 -2.43
CA PHE A 122 -6.25 -6.82 -1.44
C PHE A 122 -6.14 -7.51 -0.09
N GLU A 123 -5.10 -7.12 0.64
CA GLU A 123 -4.83 -7.54 2.02
C GLU A 123 -5.58 -6.65 3.01
N ARG A 124 -5.63 -7.08 4.27
CA ARG A 124 -6.14 -6.25 5.38
C ARG A 124 -5.32 -4.95 5.52
N GLY A 125 -5.98 -3.87 5.92
CA GLY A 125 -5.43 -2.52 6.04
C GLY A 125 -5.30 -1.76 4.71
N ARG A 126 -5.81 -2.29 3.60
CA ARG A 126 -5.74 -1.63 2.28
C ARG A 126 -7.00 -0.85 1.90
N MET A 127 -8.13 -1.17 2.52
CA MET A 127 -9.42 -0.52 2.28
C MET A 127 -9.92 0.19 3.53
N VAL A 128 -11.01 0.97 3.41
CA VAL A 128 -11.66 1.56 4.58
C VAL A 128 -12.23 0.45 5.49
N PRO A 129 -12.16 0.58 6.82
CA PRO A 129 -12.44 -0.52 7.75
C PRO A 129 -13.82 -1.17 7.55
N GLU A 130 -14.85 -0.38 7.27
CA GLU A 130 -16.22 -0.85 7.10
C GLU A 130 -16.36 -1.74 5.86
N PHE A 131 -15.73 -1.34 4.75
CA PHE A 131 -15.73 -2.11 3.51
C PHE A 131 -14.89 -3.39 3.66
N GLU A 132 -13.71 -3.25 4.25
CA GLU A 132 -12.79 -4.37 4.46
C GLU A 132 -13.44 -5.48 5.31
N ASN A 133 -14.05 -5.11 6.44
CA ASN A 133 -14.72 -6.07 7.31
C ASN A 133 -15.84 -6.81 6.58
N ALA A 134 -16.60 -6.13 5.72
CA ALA A 134 -17.62 -6.77 4.90
C ALA A 134 -17.01 -7.73 3.86
N ALA A 135 -15.96 -7.30 3.15
CA ALA A 135 -15.32 -8.11 2.11
C ALA A 135 -14.71 -9.40 2.66
N PHE A 136 -13.99 -9.32 3.80
CA PHE A 136 -13.40 -10.48 4.47
C PHE A 136 -14.41 -11.35 5.25
N ALA A 137 -15.67 -10.94 5.36
CA ALA A 137 -16.74 -11.76 5.94
C ALA A 137 -17.49 -12.61 4.89
N LEU A 138 -17.23 -12.37 3.59
CA LEU A 138 -17.85 -13.09 2.48
C LEU A 138 -17.05 -14.33 2.02
N THR A 139 -15.85 -14.52 2.57
CA THR A 139 -15.01 -15.71 2.39
C THR A 139 -15.46 -16.85 3.28
#